data_AF-A0A699VRM0-F1
#
_entry.id   AF-A0A699VRM0-F1
#
_cell.length_a   1.000
_cell.length_b   1.000
_cell.length_c   1.000
_cell.angle_alpha   90.00
_cell.angle_beta   90.00
_cell.angle_gamma   90.00
#
_symmetry.space_group_name_H-M   'P 1'
#
loop_
_entity.id
_entity.type
_entity.pdbx_description
1 polymer ?
#
loop_
_entity_poly.entity_id
_entity_poly.type
_entity_poly.pdbx_seq_one_letter_code
_entity_poly.pdbx_strand_id
1 'polypeptide(L)'
;HPETDGQSERTIQTLEDMLRACVIDFGKVWVKHLPLAEFSYNNSYHASIKAAPFEALYGRKCRSPVCWAEVGESQLTGPELIQETTENMVLIKQRMQATQDRQKNYADRKRKPMEFEIRDRVMLKVSPWKGVVRFGKRGKLNPRYVRPFKVLAKVGKVAYKL
;
A
#
# COMPACT_ATOMS: atom_id res chain seq x y z
N HIS A 1 -6.86 12.82 10.05
CA HIS A 1 -7.82 12.20 9.10
C HIS A 1 -7.24 10.83 8.79
N PRO A 2 -8.00 9.72 8.71
CA PRO A 2 -7.41 8.39 8.46
C PRO A 2 -6.51 8.35 7.21
N GLU A 3 -6.81 9.19 6.21
CA GLU A 3 -6.00 9.38 5.00
C GLU A 3 -4.56 9.87 5.26
N THR A 4 -4.24 10.37 6.45
CA THR A 4 -2.87 10.78 6.82
C THR A 4 -1.98 9.56 7.14
N ASP A 5 -2.57 8.42 7.51
CA ASP A 5 -1.86 7.14 7.74
C ASP A 5 -1.98 6.19 6.53
N GLY A 6 -2.45 6.70 5.39
CA GLY A 6 -2.73 5.88 4.21
C GLY A 6 -1.50 5.23 3.55
N GLN A 7 -0.28 5.59 3.93
CA GLN A 7 0.91 4.87 3.47
C GLN A 7 1.08 3.53 4.20
N SER A 8 0.98 3.51 5.53
CA SER A 8 1.12 2.29 6.32
C SER A 8 -0.02 1.31 6.00
N GLU A 9 -1.25 1.81 5.90
CA GLU A 9 -2.44 1.01 5.52
C GLU A 9 -2.27 0.35 4.15
N ARG A 10 -1.74 1.07 3.14
CA ARG A 10 -1.48 0.49 1.80
C ARG A 10 -0.37 -0.55 1.82
N THR A 11 0.68 -0.30 2.58
CA THR A 11 1.77 -1.24 2.76
C THR A 11 1.27 -2.53 3.40
N ILE A 12 0.50 -2.44 4.48
CA ILE A 12 -0.11 -3.59 5.15
C ILE A 12 -1.03 -4.33 4.18
N GLN A 13 -1.90 -3.63 3.44
CA GLN A 13 -2.80 -4.29 2.50
C GLN A 13 -2.06 -5.05 1.39
N THR A 14 -0.98 -4.45 0.86
CA THR A 14 -0.13 -5.08 -0.17
C THR A 14 0.53 -6.35 0.37
N LEU A 15 1.05 -6.29 1.61
CA LEU A 15 1.64 -7.45 2.28
C LEU A 15 0.61 -8.56 2.50
N GLU A 16 -0.58 -8.23 3.00
CA GLU A 16 -1.65 -9.21 3.20
C GLU A 16 -2.04 -9.90 1.90
N ASP A 17 -2.23 -9.14 0.82
CA ASP A 17 -2.63 -9.69 -0.48
C ASP A 17 -1.53 -10.55 -1.10
N MET A 18 -0.26 -10.14 -0.97
CA MET A 18 0.90 -10.94 -1.36
C MET A 18 0.92 -12.27 -0.59
N LEU A 19 0.74 -12.21 0.74
CA LEU A 19 0.72 -13.40 1.59
C LEU A 19 -0.47 -14.32 1.26
N ARG A 20 -1.66 -13.78 1.00
CA ARG A 20 -2.82 -14.56 0.54
C ARG A 20 -2.51 -15.30 -0.76
N ALA A 21 -1.85 -14.65 -1.71
CA ALA A 21 -1.44 -15.30 -2.96
C ALA A 21 -0.40 -16.41 -2.71
N CYS A 22 0.57 -16.18 -1.83
CA CYS A 22 1.55 -17.19 -1.43
C CYS A 22 0.89 -18.40 -0.77
N VAL A 23 -0.12 -18.19 0.08
CA VAL A 23 -0.89 -19.28 0.70
C VAL A 23 -1.64 -20.10 -0.34
N ILE A 24 -2.19 -19.47 -1.38
CA ILE A 24 -2.89 -20.16 -2.47
C ILE A 24 -1.92 -21.01 -3.30
N ASP A 25 -0.77 -20.44 -3.68
CA ASP A 25 0.18 -21.11 -4.57
C ASP A 25 1.00 -22.21 -3.84
N PHE A 26 1.42 -21.96 -2.59
CA PHE A 26 2.25 -22.89 -1.81
C PHE A 26 1.47 -23.82 -0.87
N GLY A 27 0.15 -23.62 -0.76
CA GLY A 27 -0.74 -24.45 0.07
C GLY A 27 -0.27 -24.55 1.52
N LYS A 28 -0.28 -25.76 2.09
CA LYS A 28 0.12 -26.02 3.50
C LYS A 28 1.59 -25.73 3.79
N VAL A 29 2.43 -25.58 2.76
CA VAL A 29 3.88 -25.39 2.89
C VAL A 29 4.26 -23.90 2.89
N TRP A 30 3.29 -22.99 2.74
CA TRP A 30 3.51 -21.54 2.63
C TRP A 30 4.40 -20.93 3.73
N VAL A 31 4.33 -21.47 4.95
CA VAL A 31 5.17 -21.02 6.08
C VAL A 31 6.66 -21.19 5.78
N LYS A 32 7.06 -22.25 5.06
CA LYS A 32 8.46 -22.46 4.63
C LYS A 32 8.92 -21.43 3.60
N HIS A 33 7.99 -20.84 2.85
CA HIS A 33 8.27 -19.83 1.83
C HIS A 33 8.12 -18.39 2.36
N LEU A 34 7.73 -18.21 3.62
CA LEU A 34 7.61 -16.88 4.23
C LEU A 34 8.93 -16.08 4.19
N PRO A 35 10.12 -16.67 4.44
CA PRO A 35 11.38 -15.95 4.27
C PRO A 35 11.63 -15.48 2.83
N LEU A 36 11.21 -16.26 1.83
CA LEU A 36 11.32 -15.86 0.42
C LEU A 36 10.34 -14.74 0.07
N ALA A 37 9.14 -14.74 0.66
CA ALA A 37 8.16 -13.68 0.49
C ALA A 37 8.64 -12.36 1.09
N GLU A 38 9.16 -12.39 2.31
CA GLU A 38 9.78 -11.23 2.97
C GLU A 38 10.98 -10.72 2.17
N PHE A 39 11.89 -11.62 1.76
CA PHE A 39 13.03 -11.26 0.94
C PHE A 39 12.61 -10.59 -0.37
N SER A 40 11.58 -11.13 -1.05
CA SER A 40 11.08 -10.60 -2.31
C SER A 40 10.47 -9.20 -2.14
N TYR A 41 9.74 -8.98 -1.05
CA TYR A 41 9.16 -7.67 -0.74
C TYR A 41 10.25 -6.64 -0.42
N ASN A 42 11.18 -6.97 0.49
CA ASN A 42 12.24 -6.05 0.95
C ASN A 42 13.22 -5.64 -0.17
N ASN A 43 13.35 -6.47 -1.21
CA ASN A 43 14.25 -6.21 -2.34
C ASN A 43 13.54 -5.73 -3.60
N SER A 44 12.21 -5.61 -3.59
CA SER A 44 11.45 -5.08 -4.72
C SER A 44 11.45 -3.56 -4.74
N TYR A 45 11.45 -2.96 -5.93
CA TYR A 45 11.42 -1.51 -6.08
C TYR A 45 10.06 -0.94 -5.66
N HIS A 46 10.07 0.07 -4.79
CA HIS A 46 8.86 0.74 -4.34
C HIS A 46 8.85 2.19 -4.84
N ALA A 47 7.87 2.52 -5.68
CA ALA A 47 7.77 3.84 -6.31
C ALA A 47 7.63 5.01 -5.32
N SER A 48 7.05 4.79 -4.14
CA SER A 48 6.88 5.81 -3.09
C SER A 48 8.21 6.26 -2.47
N ILE A 49 9.13 5.31 -2.27
CA ILE A 49 10.47 5.55 -1.70
C ILE A 49 11.56 5.65 -2.77
N LYS A 50 11.22 5.36 -4.04
CA LYS A 50 12.11 5.32 -5.20
C LYS A 50 13.31 4.39 -5.06
N ALA A 51 13.22 3.39 -4.20
CA ALA A 51 14.24 2.39 -3.92
C ALA A 51 13.58 1.10 -3.42
N ALA A 52 14.36 0.04 -3.20
CA ALA A 52 13.88 -1.11 -2.42
C ALA A 52 13.90 -0.76 -0.91
N PRO A 53 12.97 -1.28 -0.09
CA PRO A 53 13.01 -1.07 1.36
C PRO A 53 14.36 -1.42 2.00
N PHE A 54 15.00 -2.51 1.55
CA PHE A 54 16.35 -2.89 1.99
C PHE A 54 17.39 -1.82 1.64
N GLU A 55 17.36 -1.31 0.41
CA GLU A 55 18.29 -0.29 -0.05
C GLU A 55 18.09 1.03 0.72
N ALA A 56 16.85 1.42 0.97
CA ALA A 56 16.53 2.59 1.76
C ALA A 56 17.00 2.48 3.21
N LEU A 57 16.94 1.26 3.79
CA LEU A 57 17.36 1.02 5.17
C LEU A 57 18.88 0.93 5.34
N TYR A 58 19.57 0.30 4.40
CA TYR A 58 21.00 -0.01 4.52
C TYR A 58 21.92 0.81 3.61
N GLY A 59 21.35 1.64 2.73
CA GLY A 59 22.10 2.46 1.77
C GLY A 59 22.82 1.65 0.68
N ARG A 60 22.54 0.35 0.56
CA ARG A 60 23.15 -0.55 -0.43
C ARG A 60 22.15 -1.60 -0.91
N LYS A 61 22.34 -2.08 -2.13
CA LYS A 61 21.56 -3.22 -2.65
C LYS A 61 21.89 -4.50 -1.89
N CYS A 62 20.90 -5.37 -1.71
CA CYS A 62 21.10 -6.66 -1.08
C CYS A 62 22.05 -7.52 -1.91
N ARG A 63 22.96 -8.21 -1.24
CA ARG A 63 23.90 -9.17 -1.82
C ARG A 63 23.45 -10.56 -1.35
N SER A 64 22.82 -11.32 -2.23
CA SER A 64 22.31 -12.66 -1.96
C SER A 64 22.76 -13.60 -3.08
N PRO A 65 23.01 -14.90 -2.81
CA PRO A 65 23.26 -15.91 -3.84
C PRO A 65 22.20 -15.94 -4.95
N VAL A 66 20.97 -15.49 -4.65
CA VAL A 66 19.83 -15.46 -5.59
C VAL A 66 19.65 -14.07 -6.24
N CYS A 67 20.41 -13.06 -5.81
CA CYS A 67 20.41 -11.70 -6.38
C CYS A 67 21.84 -11.29 -6.76
N TRP A 68 22.36 -11.85 -7.84
CA TRP A 68 23.59 -11.37 -8.47
C TRP A 68 23.26 -10.60 -9.76
N ALA A 69 23.38 -9.27 -9.66
CA ALA A 69 23.94 -8.50 -10.76
C ALA A 69 25.41 -8.23 -10.37
N GLU A 70 26.31 -8.85 -11.15
CA GLU A 70 27.78 -8.72 -11.21
C GLU A 70 28.69 -9.40 -10.14
N VAL A 71 29.34 -10.47 -10.65
CA VAL A 71 30.70 -11.03 -10.45
C VAL A 71 31.17 -11.48 -9.05
N GLY A 72 31.47 -12.79 -8.95
CA GLY A 72 32.53 -13.34 -8.11
C GLY A 72 32.09 -14.35 -7.05
N GLU A 73 32.16 -15.63 -7.39
CA GLU A 73 32.23 -16.84 -6.53
C GLU A 73 31.35 -16.94 -5.27
N SER A 74 30.33 -17.79 -5.31
CA SER A 74 30.33 -19.07 -4.57
C SER A 74 28.99 -19.80 -4.73
N GLN A 75 29.06 -20.96 -5.38
CA GLN A 75 28.06 -22.01 -5.26
C GLN A 75 28.13 -22.56 -3.82
N LEU A 76 27.09 -22.34 -3.01
CA LEU A 76 26.97 -22.96 -1.68
C LEU A 76 25.65 -23.73 -1.51
N THR A 77 24.88 -23.91 -2.57
CA THR A 77 23.61 -24.66 -2.53
C THR A 77 23.41 -25.37 -3.87
N GLY A 78 22.90 -26.60 -3.86
CA GLY A 78 22.73 -27.42 -5.06
C GLY A 78 21.92 -26.70 -6.15
N PRO A 79 22.19 -26.96 -7.45
CA PRO A 79 21.56 -26.26 -8.56
C PRO A 79 20.03 -26.37 -8.56
N GLU A 80 19.47 -27.48 -8.08
CA GLU A 80 18.02 -27.69 -7.95
C GLU A 80 17.37 -26.73 -6.95
N LEU A 81 17.97 -26.53 -5.78
CA LEU A 81 17.45 -25.60 -4.75
C LEU A 81 17.55 -24.15 -5.22
N ILE A 82 18.60 -23.79 -5.96
CA ILE A 82 18.72 -22.45 -6.56
C ILE A 82 17.63 -22.24 -7.61
N GLN A 83 17.36 -23.24 -8.43
CA GLN A 83 16.31 -23.17 -9.45
C GLN A 83 14.93 -23.05 -8.81
N GLU A 84 14.60 -23.91 -7.85
CA GLU A 84 13.33 -23.88 -7.12
C GLU A 84 13.12 -22.53 -6.40
N THR A 85 14.16 -22.00 -5.74
CA THR A 85 14.07 -20.69 -5.07
C THR A 85 13.93 -19.54 -6.06
N THR A 86 14.54 -19.62 -7.24
CA THR A 86 14.41 -18.61 -8.30
C THR A 86 13.00 -18.61 -8.88
N GLU A 87 12.44 -19.78 -9.16
CA GLU A 87 11.06 -19.93 -9.67
C GLU A 87 10.03 -19.39 -8.66
N ASN A 88 10.19 -19.74 -7.38
CA ASN A 88 9.37 -19.22 -6.29
C ASN A 88 9.47 -17.70 -6.16
N MET A 89 10.66 -17.13 -6.32
CA MET A 89 10.86 -15.67 -6.27
C MET A 89 10.17 -14.96 -7.44
N VAL A 90 10.27 -15.52 -8.66
CA VAL A 90 9.57 -14.97 -9.84
C VAL A 90 8.07 -14.97 -9.61
N LEU A 91 7.52 -16.07 -9.10
CA LEU A 91 6.09 -16.18 -8.78
C LEU A 91 5.66 -15.12 -7.75
N ILE A 92 6.38 -14.98 -6.64
CA ILE A 92 6.08 -14.00 -5.59
C ILE A 92 6.11 -12.57 -6.16
N LYS A 93 7.09 -12.23 -6.98
CA LYS A 93 7.18 -10.91 -7.64
C LYS A 93 5.98 -10.64 -8.55
N GLN A 94 5.56 -11.63 -9.33
CA GLN A 94 4.37 -11.50 -10.19
C GLN A 94 3.10 -11.28 -9.38
N ARG A 95 2.92 -12.00 -8.26
CA ARG A 95 1.76 -11.83 -7.38
C ARG A 95 1.71 -10.46 -6.71
N MET A 96 2.87 -9.95 -6.30
CA MET A 96 3.00 -8.61 -5.74
C MET A 96 2.63 -7.54 -6.77
N GLN A 97 3.13 -7.64 -8.01
CA GLN A 97 2.79 -6.70 -9.09
C GLN A 97 1.27 -6.72 -9.39
N ALA A 98 0.68 -7.90 -9.55
CA ALA A 98 -0.75 -8.04 -9.81
C ALA A 98 -1.62 -7.45 -8.67
N THR A 99 -1.16 -7.56 -7.43
CA THR A 99 -1.81 -6.95 -6.26
C THR A 99 -1.78 -5.43 -6.35
N GLN A 100 -0.60 -4.85 -6.61
CA GLN A 100 -0.44 -3.40 -6.76
C GLN A 100 -1.31 -2.85 -7.90
N ASP A 101 -1.34 -3.53 -9.04
CA ASP A 101 -2.14 -3.13 -10.20
C ASP A 101 -3.64 -3.17 -9.89
N ARG A 102 -4.11 -4.19 -9.18
CA ARG A 102 -5.51 -4.27 -8.71
C ARG A 102 -5.84 -3.12 -7.78
N GLN A 103 -5.01 -2.84 -6.78
CA GLN A 103 -5.23 -1.75 -5.84
C GLN A 103 -5.30 -0.39 -6.56
N LYS A 104 -4.36 -0.15 -7.48
CA LYS A 104 -4.34 1.05 -8.32
C LYS A 104 -5.63 1.17 -9.13
N ASN A 105 -6.04 0.11 -9.83
CA ASN A 105 -7.27 0.11 -10.62
C ASN A 105 -8.53 0.39 -9.78
N TYR A 106 -8.67 -0.24 -8.61
CA TYR A 106 -9.79 0.02 -7.71
C TYR A 106 -9.83 1.47 -7.20
N ALA A 107 -8.67 2.02 -6.84
CA ALA A 107 -8.55 3.40 -6.37
C ALA A 107 -8.88 4.40 -7.49
N ASP A 108 -8.30 4.21 -8.66
CA ASP A 108 -8.46 5.11 -9.81
C ASP A 108 -9.91 5.11 -10.32
N ARG A 109 -10.58 3.95 -10.40
CA ARG A 109 -11.99 3.86 -10.81
C ARG A 109 -12.95 4.59 -9.88
N LYS A 110 -12.64 4.70 -8.59
CA LYS A 110 -13.50 5.37 -7.59
C LYS A 110 -13.15 6.84 -7.38
N ARG A 111 -12.03 7.33 -7.93
CA ARG A 111 -11.58 8.70 -7.71
C ARG A 111 -12.28 9.65 -8.69
N LYS A 112 -13.29 10.37 -8.21
CA LYS A 112 -13.78 11.58 -8.89
C LYS A 112 -12.92 12.76 -8.43
N PRO A 113 -12.12 13.40 -9.29
CA PRO A 113 -11.47 14.65 -8.94
C PRO A 113 -12.58 15.70 -8.74
N MET A 114 -12.80 16.08 -7.50
CA MET A 114 -13.69 17.19 -7.16
C MET A 114 -12.80 18.32 -6.64
N GLU A 115 -12.72 19.38 -7.43
CA GLU A 115 -11.95 20.57 -7.13
C GLU A 115 -12.93 21.69 -6.77
N PHE A 116 -12.60 22.46 -5.73
CA PHE A 116 -13.41 23.58 -5.25
C PHE A 116 -12.63 24.86 -5.41
N GLU A 117 -13.26 25.94 -5.86
CA GLU A 117 -12.64 27.25 -5.96
C GLU A 117 -12.76 28.07 -4.66
N ILE A 118 -11.91 29.07 -4.51
CA ILE A 118 -12.03 30.03 -3.41
C ILE A 118 -13.40 30.72 -3.54
N ARG A 119 -14.11 30.84 -2.42
CA ARG A 119 -15.51 31.31 -2.29
C ARG A 119 -16.59 30.27 -2.57
N ASP A 120 -16.27 29.07 -3.06
CA ASP A 120 -17.25 28.00 -3.16
C ASP A 120 -17.82 27.64 -1.78
N ARG A 121 -19.08 27.22 -1.77
CA ARG A 121 -19.77 26.77 -0.56
C ARG A 121 -19.77 25.24 -0.50
N VAL A 122 -19.14 24.68 0.53
CA VAL A 122 -19.04 23.23 0.72
C VAL A 122 -19.62 22.79 2.05
N MET A 123 -20.18 21.59 2.08
CA MET A 123 -20.75 20.99 3.29
C MET A 123 -19.71 20.10 3.97
N LEU A 124 -19.46 20.33 5.26
CA LEU A 124 -18.47 19.54 6.02
C LEU A 124 -19.12 18.28 6.60
N LYS A 125 -18.60 17.11 6.22
CA LYS A 125 -19.02 15.83 6.81
C LYS A 125 -18.48 15.71 8.24
N VAL A 126 -19.36 15.42 9.21
CA VAL A 126 -18.96 15.19 10.60
C VAL A 126 -18.79 13.71 10.90
N SER A 127 -17.85 13.39 11.79
CA SER A 127 -17.75 12.04 12.36
C SER A 127 -19.00 11.73 13.18
N PRO A 128 -19.39 10.45 13.32
CA PRO A 128 -20.59 10.05 14.07
C PRO A 128 -20.63 10.67 15.48
N TRP A 129 -19.50 10.67 16.18
CA TRP A 129 -19.38 11.23 17.53
C TRP A 129 -19.55 12.75 17.57
N LYS A 130 -18.92 13.50 16.66
CA LYS A 130 -19.13 14.95 16.54
C LYS A 130 -20.57 15.28 16.12
N GLY A 131 -21.20 14.41 15.33
CA GLY A 131 -22.61 14.52 14.96
C GLY A 131 -23.53 14.41 16.17
N VAL A 132 -23.28 13.45 17.07
CA VAL A 132 -24.05 13.31 18.33
C VAL A 132 -23.90 14.56 19.19
N VAL A 133 -22.69 15.10 19.36
CA VAL A 133 -22.46 16.31 20.16
C VAL A 133 -23.15 17.54 19.55
N ARG A 134 -23.11 17.71 18.22
CA ARG A 134 -23.71 18.89 17.56
C ARG A 134 -25.22 18.80 17.39
N PHE A 135 -25.75 17.63 17.07
CA PHE A 135 -27.17 17.45 16.72
C PHE A 135 -27.99 16.83 17.86
N GLY A 136 -27.35 16.39 18.95
CA GLY A 136 -28.01 15.80 20.12
C GLY A 136 -28.73 14.47 19.87
N LYS A 137 -28.58 13.89 18.67
CA LYS A 137 -29.31 12.70 18.24
C LYS A 137 -28.32 11.58 17.89
N ARG A 138 -28.64 10.37 18.35
CA ARG A 138 -27.89 9.13 18.09
C ARG A 138 -28.80 8.15 17.34
N GLY A 139 -28.27 7.45 16.34
CA GLY A 139 -29.04 6.49 15.54
C GLY A 139 -29.00 6.72 14.02
N LYS A 140 -29.79 5.92 13.28
CA LYS A 140 -29.93 6.00 11.82
C LYS A 140 -30.64 7.32 11.42
N LEU A 141 -30.42 7.77 10.18
CA LEU A 141 -31.00 9.00 9.59
C LEU A 141 -30.56 10.36 10.18
N ASN A 142 -29.53 10.40 11.04
CA ASN A 142 -29.01 11.67 11.53
C ASN A 142 -28.25 12.46 10.46
N PRO A 143 -28.30 13.81 10.49
CA PRO A 143 -27.54 14.66 9.58
C PRO A 143 -26.04 14.35 9.66
N ARG A 144 -25.43 14.03 8.51
CA ARG A 144 -24.00 13.72 8.41
C ARG A 144 -23.14 14.91 8.00
N TYR A 145 -23.77 15.99 7.58
CA TYR A 145 -23.12 17.19 7.07
C TYR A 145 -23.58 18.40 7.86
N VAL A 146 -22.67 19.35 8.08
CA VAL A 146 -22.97 20.62 8.76
C VAL A 146 -22.85 21.76 7.76
N ARG A 147 -23.68 22.79 8.01
CA ARG A 147 -23.81 24.12 7.37
C ARG A 147 -22.74 24.44 6.30
N PRO A 148 -23.12 25.09 5.19
CA PRO A 148 -22.17 25.42 4.15
C PRO A 148 -21.08 26.37 4.67
N PHE A 149 -19.82 25.97 4.48
CA PHE A 149 -18.64 26.80 4.72
C PHE A 149 -18.13 27.36 3.41
N LYS A 150 -17.55 28.56 3.45
CA LYS A 150 -16.88 29.14 2.28
C LYS A 150 -15.44 28.64 2.25
N VAL A 151 -14.97 28.19 1.09
CA VAL A 151 -13.54 27.91 0.90
C VAL A 151 -12.77 29.23 0.96
N LEU A 152 -11.93 29.39 1.97
CA LEU A 152 -11.10 30.57 2.19
C LEU A 152 -9.78 30.50 1.40
N ALA A 153 -9.17 29.31 1.32
CA ALA A 153 -7.92 29.11 0.60
C ALA A 153 -7.74 27.65 0.17
N LYS A 154 -7.02 27.45 -0.94
CA LYS A 154 -6.50 26.13 -1.38
C LYS A 154 -5.14 25.89 -0.72
N VAL A 155 -5.05 24.91 0.18
CA VAL A 155 -3.80 24.54 0.87
C VAL A 155 -3.05 23.44 0.09
N GLY A 156 -3.78 22.59 -0.64
CA GLY A 156 -3.23 21.58 -1.53
C GLY A 156 -4.29 21.01 -2.46
N LYS A 157 -3.91 20.07 -3.35
CA LYS A 157 -4.79 19.50 -4.38
C LYS A 157 -6.13 18.94 -3.86
N VAL A 158 -6.15 18.48 -2.61
CA VAL A 158 -7.35 17.93 -1.94
C VAL A 158 -7.59 18.54 -0.56
N ALA A 159 -6.88 19.62 -0.22
CA ALA A 159 -6.90 20.22 1.11
C ALA A 159 -7.29 21.70 1.02
N TYR A 160 -8.37 22.06 1.71
CA TYR A 160 -8.98 23.39 1.66
C TYR A 160 -9.11 23.95 3.06
N LYS A 161 -8.87 25.25 3.20
CA LYS A 161 -9.19 26.01 4.41
C LYS A 161 -10.62 26.51 4.27
N LEU A 162 -11.47 26.16 5.24
CA LEU A 162 -12.88 26.57 5.33
C LEU A 162 -13.07 27.66 6.38
#